data_AF-A0A355UMQ0-F1
#
_entry.id   AF-A0A355UMQ0-F1
#
_cell.length_a   1.000
_cell.length_b   1.000
_cell.length_c   1.000
_cell.angle_alpha   90.00
_cell.angle_beta   90.00
_cell.angle_gamma   90.00
#
_symmetry.space_group_name_H-M   'P 1'
#
loop_
_entity.id
_entity.type
_entity.pdbx_description
1 polymer ?
#
loop_
_entity_poly.entity_id
_entity_poly.type
_entity_poly.pdbx_seq_one_letter_code
_entity_poly.pdbx_strand_id
1 'polypeptide(L)'
;MALNQAKAIDKRFENLTGQTVYEIANIALNNQDYEIAKEGFIYLINKGNESTYYLVSRLGLLSSLYHPFINKINHTPKEITYLKTQYETTLEELGKLPATIPIMQQYAYLLAYYLHLPQEAVDI
;
A
#
# COMPACT_ATOMS: atom_id res chain seq x y z
N MET A 1 -18.01 7.16 -6.68
CA MET A 1 -19.21 6.29 -6.87
C MET A 1 -18.84 4.88 -7.36
N ALA A 2 -17.94 4.74 -8.34
CA ALA A 2 -17.54 3.42 -8.87
C ALA A 2 -16.98 2.45 -7.79
N LEU A 3 -16.08 2.91 -6.91
CA LEU A 3 -15.50 2.05 -5.87
C LEU A 3 -16.55 1.51 -4.88
N ASN A 4 -17.49 2.35 -4.43
CA ASN A 4 -18.56 1.93 -3.51
C ASN A 4 -19.48 0.87 -4.14
N GLN A 5 -19.80 1.01 -5.42
CA GLN A 5 -20.59 0.02 -6.15
C GLN A 5 -19.83 -1.29 -6.30
N ALA A 6 -18.54 -1.23 -6.67
CA ALA A 6 -17.70 -2.40 -6.79
C ALA A 6 -17.57 -3.16 -5.46
N LYS A 7 -17.33 -2.45 -4.34
CA LYS A 7 -17.32 -3.03 -2.99
C LYS A 7 -18.66 -3.67 -2.63
N ALA A 8 -19.79 -3.05 -2.97
CA ALA A 8 -21.12 -3.59 -2.69
C ALA A 8 -21.40 -4.87 -3.50
N ILE A 9 -21.00 -4.91 -4.77
CA ILE A 9 -21.10 -6.09 -5.63
C ILE A 9 -20.22 -7.22 -5.08
N ASP A 10 -18.96 -6.92 -4.77
CA ASP A 10 -18.00 -7.89 -4.26
C ASP A 10 -18.43 -8.49 -2.90
N LYS A 11 -19.04 -7.70 -2.01
CA LYS A 11 -19.65 -8.23 -0.77
C LYS A 11 -20.87 -9.11 -1.02
N ARG A 12 -21.69 -8.76 -2.02
CA ARG A 12 -22.95 -9.47 -2.33
C ARG A 12 -22.68 -10.83 -2.97
N PHE A 13 -21.59 -10.94 -3.72
CA PHE A 13 -21.16 -12.19 -4.33
C PHE A 13 -19.85 -12.59 -3.66
N GLU A 14 -19.91 -13.26 -2.51
CA GLU A 14 -18.75 -13.68 -1.69
C GLU A 14 -17.66 -14.43 -2.49
N ASN A 15 -18.00 -14.97 -3.66
CA ASN A 15 -17.10 -15.65 -4.60
C ASN A 15 -16.37 -14.73 -5.59
N LEU A 16 -16.62 -13.41 -5.60
CA LEU A 16 -15.82 -12.48 -6.38
C LEU A 16 -14.47 -12.31 -5.71
N THR A 17 -13.41 -12.56 -6.47
CA THR A 17 -12.03 -12.56 -6.01
C THR A 17 -11.55 -11.19 -5.54
N GLY A 18 -12.30 -10.11 -5.78
CA GLY A 18 -11.84 -8.72 -5.58
C GLY A 18 -11.30 -8.07 -6.85
N GLN A 19 -11.35 -8.75 -8.01
CA GLN A 19 -10.79 -8.28 -9.27
C GLN A 19 -11.23 -6.86 -9.65
N THR A 20 -12.53 -6.59 -9.67
CA THR A 20 -13.05 -5.27 -10.07
C THR A 20 -12.61 -4.17 -9.09
N VAL A 21 -12.50 -4.47 -7.80
CA VAL A 21 -12.00 -3.52 -6.81
C VAL A 21 -10.51 -3.25 -7.04
N TYR A 22 -9.74 -4.28 -7.36
CA TYR A 22 -8.31 -4.15 -7.69
C TYR A 22 -8.09 -3.32 -8.96
N GLU A 23 -8.87 -3.56 -10.01
CA GLU A 23 -8.81 -2.79 -11.26
C GLU A 23 -9.13 -1.30 -11.02
N ILE A 24 -10.19 -1.01 -10.26
CA ILE A 24 -10.54 0.37 -9.90
C ILE A 24 -9.44 1.02 -9.06
N ALA A 25 -8.88 0.30 -8.08
CA ALA A 25 -7.80 0.82 -7.24
C ALA A 25 -6.53 1.14 -8.06
N ASN A 26 -6.18 0.30 -9.03
CA ASN A 26 -5.04 0.56 -9.91
C ASN A 26 -5.29 1.73 -10.86
N ILE A 27 -6.49 1.85 -11.43
CA ILE A 27 -6.85 3.00 -12.26
C ILE A 27 -6.76 4.29 -11.43
N ALA A 28 -7.28 4.28 -10.20
CA ALA A 28 -7.17 5.41 -9.29
C ALA A 28 -5.71 5.77 -8.98
N LEU A 29 -4.87 4.76 -8.70
CA LEU A 29 -3.44 4.96 -8.45
C LEU A 29 -2.73 5.60 -9.64
N ASN A 30 -2.98 5.10 -10.86
CA ASN A 30 -2.41 5.65 -12.10
C ASN A 30 -2.88 7.08 -12.37
N ASN A 31 -4.11 7.40 -11.97
CA ASN A 31 -4.67 8.75 -12.07
C ASN A 31 -4.28 9.66 -10.89
N GLN A 32 -3.37 9.22 -10.01
CA GLN A 32 -2.94 9.95 -8.81
C GLN A 32 -4.07 10.23 -7.80
N ASP A 33 -5.20 9.53 -7.92
CA ASP A 33 -6.28 9.55 -6.94
C ASP A 33 -5.96 8.56 -5.81
N TYR A 34 -5.00 8.98 -4.98
CA TYR A 34 -4.42 8.13 -3.94
C TYR A 34 -5.41 7.76 -2.83
N GLU A 35 -6.42 8.58 -2.55
CA GLU A 35 -7.43 8.28 -1.54
C GLU A 35 -8.30 7.10 -1.97
N ILE A 36 -8.78 7.11 -3.22
CA ILE A 36 -9.58 6.01 -3.77
C ILE A 36 -8.75 4.75 -3.94
N ALA A 37 -7.49 4.88 -4.37
CA ALA A 37 -6.56 3.77 -4.46
C ALA A 37 -6.35 3.08 -3.09
N LYS A 38 -6.04 3.86 -2.05
CA LYS A 38 -5.89 3.36 -0.68
C LYS A 38 -7.13 2.62 -0.20
N GLU A 39 -8.31 3.20 -0.39
CA GLU A 39 -9.56 2.59 0.06
C GLU A 39 -9.80 1.23 -0.62
N GLY A 40 -9.53 1.13 -1.93
CA GLY A 40 -9.64 -0.12 -2.68
C GLY A 40 -8.65 -1.19 -2.22
N PHE A 41 -7.37 -0.83 -2.05
CA PHE A 41 -6.36 -1.79 -1.58
C PHE A 41 -6.58 -2.24 -0.15
N ILE A 42 -6.98 -1.34 0.76
CA ILE A 42 -7.34 -1.68 2.15
C ILE A 42 -8.52 -2.65 2.16
N TYR A 43 -9.53 -2.43 1.32
CA TYR A 43 -10.66 -3.34 1.20
C TYR A 43 -10.21 -4.76 0.82
N LEU A 44 -9.32 -4.88 -0.17
CA LEU A 44 -8.80 -6.17 -0.63
C LEU A 44 -7.91 -6.87 0.42
N ILE A 45 -7.09 -6.11 1.14
CA ILE A 45 -6.28 -6.61 2.26
C ILE A 45 -7.20 -7.15 3.36
N ASN A 46 -8.29 -6.44 3.68
CA ASN A 46 -9.25 -6.85 4.71
C ASN A 46 -10.06 -8.09 4.33
N LYS A 47 -10.02 -8.55 3.08
CA LYS A 47 -10.60 -9.85 2.68
C LYS A 47 -9.78 -11.05 3.19
N GLY A 48 -8.55 -10.83 3.67
CA GLY A 48 -7.69 -11.86 4.23
C GLY A 48 -6.52 -12.24 3.32
N ASN A 49 -5.52 -12.87 3.93
CA ASN A 49 -4.26 -13.26 3.29
C ASN A 49 -4.39 -14.39 2.25
N GLU A 50 -5.47 -15.17 2.31
CA GLU A 50 -5.79 -16.20 1.30
C GLU A 50 -6.34 -15.61 -0.01
N SER A 51 -6.69 -14.32 -0.02
CA SER A 51 -7.17 -13.64 -1.22
C SER A 51 -6.09 -13.55 -2.28
N THR A 52 -6.44 -13.85 -3.54
CA THR A 52 -5.55 -13.73 -4.69
C THR A 52 -4.94 -12.33 -4.84
N TYR A 53 -5.66 -11.30 -4.41
CA TYR A 53 -5.19 -9.91 -4.52
C TYR A 53 -4.47 -9.39 -3.28
N TYR A 54 -4.28 -10.19 -2.24
CA TYR A 54 -3.73 -9.71 -0.97
C TYR A 54 -2.34 -9.07 -1.13
N LEU A 55 -1.39 -9.81 -1.69
CA LEU A 55 -0.01 -9.34 -1.85
C LEU A 55 0.09 -8.14 -2.80
N VAL A 56 -0.58 -8.20 -3.96
CA VAL A 56 -0.57 -7.08 -4.92
C VAL A 56 -1.27 -5.84 -4.35
N SER A 57 -2.24 -6.01 -3.44
CA SER A 57 -2.89 -4.89 -2.76
C SER A 57 -2.02 -4.29 -1.66
N ARG A 58 -1.18 -5.07 -0.97
CA ARG A 58 -0.15 -4.54 -0.06
C ARG A 58 0.81 -3.61 -0.80
N LEU A 59 1.29 -4.05 -1.96
CA LEU A 59 2.15 -3.25 -2.82
C LEU A 59 1.45 -1.99 -3.32
N GLY A 60 0.21 -2.12 -3.80
CA GLY A 60 -0.60 -1.00 -4.25
C GLY A 60 -0.86 0.03 -3.13
N LEU A 61 -1.14 -0.44 -1.92
CA LEU A 61 -1.31 0.40 -0.74
C LEU A 61 -0.03 1.20 -0.44
N LEU A 62 1.14 0.55 -0.44
CA LEU A 62 2.41 1.24 -0.25
C LEU A 62 2.64 2.33 -1.30
N SER A 63 2.45 2.02 -2.58
CA SER A 63 2.58 3.01 -3.65
C SER A 63 1.62 4.19 -3.47
N SER A 64 0.37 3.90 -3.10
CA SER A 64 -0.65 4.93 -2.86
C SER A 64 -0.37 5.81 -1.63
N LEU A 65 0.45 5.34 -0.69
CA LEU A 65 0.91 6.13 0.45
C LEU A 65 2.20 6.89 0.14
N TYR A 66 3.17 6.23 -0.50
CA TYR A 66 4.49 6.77 -0.76
C TYR A 66 4.48 7.89 -1.80
N HIS A 67 3.74 7.75 -2.90
CA HIS A 67 3.69 8.78 -3.95
C HIS A 67 3.18 10.15 -3.50
N PRO A 68 2.04 10.28 -2.79
CA PRO A 68 1.65 11.57 -2.23
C PRO A 68 2.59 12.01 -1.10
N PHE A 69 3.21 11.07 -0.38
CA PHE A 69 4.15 11.38 0.69
C PHE A 69 5.38 12.13 0.15
N ILE A 70 6.10 11.60 -0.84
CA ILE A 70 7.29 12.29 -1.37
C ILE A 70 7.02 13.66 -2.01
N ASN A 71 5.79 13.91 -2.45
CA ASN A 71 5.38 15.18 -3.08
C ASN A 71 4.92 16.24 -2.08
N LYS A 72 4.70 15.87 -0.81
CA LYS A 72 4.22 16.77 0.23
C LYS A 72 5.41 17.36 0.98
N ILE A 73 5.37 18.66 1.26
CA ILE A 73 6.47 19.35 1.98
C ILE A 73 6.42 19.03 3.48
N ASN A 74 5.22 18.90 4.06
CA ASN A 74 5.02 18.73 5.50
C ASN A 74 4.31 17.41 5.81
N HIS A 75 4.89 16.63 6.71
CA HIS A 75 4.32 15.36 7.16
C HIS A 75 3.94 15.43 8.63
N THR A 76 2.79 14.84 8.95
CA THR A 76 2.44 14.60 10.34
C THR A 76 3.19 13.37 10.85
N PRO A 77 3.56 13.31 12.14
CA PRO A 77 4.18 12.12 12.72
C PRO A 77 3.34 10.85 12.50
N LYS A 78 2.00 10.98 12.53
CA LYS A 78 1.07 9.87 12.28
C LYS A 78 1.20 9.30 10.86
N GLU A 79 1.35 10.14 9.84
CA GLU A 79 1.54 9.69 8.46
C GLU A 79 2.86 8.91 8.31
N ILE A 80 3.94 9.42 8.90
CA ILE A 80 5.26 8.77 8.86
C ILE A 80 5.21 7.41 9.57
N THR A 81 4.67 7.35 10.79
CA THR A 81 4.55 6.09 11.55
C THR A 81 3.66 5.09 10.79
N TYR A 82 2.54 5.53 10.23
CA TYR A 82 1.66 4.65 9.47
C TYR A 82 2.36 4.05 8.25
N LEU A 83 3.09 4.88 7.48
CA LEU A 83 3.84 4.43 6.31
C LEU A 83 4.95 3.44 6.72
N LYS A 84 5.69 3.72 7.80
CA LYS A 84 6.68 2.80 8.38
C LYS A 84 6.06 1.43 8.68
N THR A 85 4.95 1.40 9.41
CA THR A 85 4.29 0.13 9.76
C THR A 85 3.84 -0.63 8.51
N GLN A 86 3.34 0.05 7.48
CA GLN A 86 2.96 -0.65 6.23
C GLN A 86 4.18 -1.27 5.53
N TYR A 87 5.34 -0.60 5.53
CA TYR A 87 6.58 -1.18 4.99
C TYR A 87 7.03 -2.40 5.78
N GLU A 88 7.05 -2.31 7.11
CA GLU A 88 7.44 -3.42 8.00
C GLU A 88 6.54 -4.63 7.79
N THR A 89 5.21 -4.45 7.84
CA THR A 89 4.25 -5.54 7.60
C THR A 89 4.42 -6.15 6.20
N THR A 90 4.62 -5.33 5.17
CA THR A 90 4.76 -5.85 3.80
C THR A 90 6.08 -6.62 3.62
N LEU A 91 7.17 -6.18 4.24
CA LEU A 91 8.46 -6.86 4.18
C LEU A 91 8.50 -8.12 5.05
N GLU A 92 7.75 -8.16 6.16
CA GLU A 92 7.54 -9.39 6.95
C GLU A 92 6.76 -10.43 6.14
N GLU A 93 5.74 -10.00 5.39
CA GLU A 93 4.89 -10.90 4.58
C GLU A 93 5.60 -11.41 3.30
N LEU A 94 6.33 -10.54 2.60
CA LEU A 94 7.00 -10.88 1.34
C LEU A 94 8.42 -11.43 1.54
N GLY A 95 9.03 -11.12 2.67
CA GLY A 95 10.45 -11.35 2.91
C GLY A 95 11.35 -10.36 2.16
N LYS A 96 12.65 -10.43 2.47
CA LYS A 96 13.69 -9.66 1.78
C LYS A 96 14.16 -10.44 0.53
N LEU A 97 13.52 -10.19 -0.61
CA LEU A 97 13.79 -10.87 -1.88
C LEU A 97 14.23 -9.87 -2.96
N PRO A 98 14.86 -10.31 -4.05
CA PRO A 98 15.20 -9.42 -5.17
C PRO A 98 14.00 -8.63 -5.71
N ALA A 99 12.80 -9.22 -5.68
CA ALA A 99 11.56 -8.57 -6.09
C ALA A 99 11.11 -7.43 -5.17
N THR A 100 11.54 -7.41 -3.90
CA THR A 100 11.17 -6.37 -2.92
C THR A 100 12.21 -5.26 -2.79
N ILE A 101 13.33 -5.34 -3.51
CA ILE A 101 14.38 -4.30 -3.50
C ILE A 101 13.82 -2.89 -3.71
N PRO A 102 12.90 -2.62 -4.67
CA PRO A 102 12.37 -1.28 -4.86
C PRO A 102 11.63 -0.74 -3.62
N ILE A 103 10.96 -1.62 -2.88
CA ILE A 103 10.20 -1.30 -1.67
C ILE A 103 11.16 -1.04 -0.51
N MET A 104 12.18 -1.89 -0.39
CA MET A 104 13.24 -1.75 0.61
C MET A 104 13.98 -0.41 0.47
N GLN A 105 14.27 0.01 -0.76
CA GLN A 105 14.88 1.31 -1.03
C GLN A 105 13.99 2.48 -0.59
N GLN A 106 12.69 2.43 -0.88
CA GLN A 106 11.75 3.46 -0.41
C GLN A 106 11.66 3.49 1.12
N TYR A 107 11.71 2.32 1.76
CA TYR A 107 11.69 2.23 3.21
C TYR A 107 12.96 2.80 3.84
N ALA A 108 14.14 2.47 3.31
CA ALA A 108 15.42 3.04 3.74
C ALA A 108 15.42 4.58 3.61
N TYR A 109 14.85 5.11 2.53
CA TYR A 109 14.69 6.56 2.34
C TYR A 109 13.79 7.17 3.43
N LEU A 110 12.67 6.52 3.75
CA LEU A 110 11.79 6.95 4.84
C LEU A 110 12.54 7.00 6.18
N LEU A 111 13.29 5.94 6.52
CA LEU A 111 14.03 5.84 7.77
C LEU A 111 15.11 6.92 7.89
N ALA A 112 15.94 7.08 6.86
CA ALA A 112 17.06 8.00 6.90
C ALA A 112 16.63 9.47 6.94
N TYR A 113 15.68 9.86 6.07
CA TYR A 113 15.35 11.28 5.86
C TYR A 113 14.23 11.80 6.74
N TYR A 114 13.25 10.95 7.10
CA TYR A 114 12.06 11.40 7.84
C TYR A 114 12.06 10.96 9.30
N LEU A 115 12.74 9.85 9.62
CA LEU A 115 12.85 9.36 10.99
C LEU A 115 14.22 9.60 11.62
N HIS A 116 15.19 10.08 10.84
CA HIS A 116 16.57 10.29 11.28
C HIS A 116 17.22 9.02 11.84
N LEU A 117 16.90 7.87 11.23
CA LEU A 117 17.43 6.54 11.58
C LEU A 117 18.31 5.99 10.44
N PRO A 118 19.46 6.64 10.12
CA PRO A 118 20.29 6.24 8.99
C PRO A 118 20.96 4.87 9.17
N GLN A 119 21.22 4.45 10.42
CA GLN A 119 21.80 3.13 10.69
C GLN A 119 20.80 2.02 10.32
N GLU A 120 19.56 2.15 10.77
CA GLU A 120 18.49 1.20 10.41
C GLU A 120 18.25 1.18 8.91
N ALA A 121 18.36 2.32 8.23
CA ALA A 121 18.22 2.39 6.77
C ALA A 121 19.29 1.60 6.00
N VAL A 122 20.51 1.48 6.53
CA VAL A 122 21.60 0.69 5.93
C VAL A 122 21.39 -0.81 6.16
N ASP A 123 20.73 -1.18 7.25
CA ASP A 123 20.49 -2.57 7.65
C ASP A 123 19.24 -3.20 6.99
N ILE A 124 18.46 -2.42 6.23
CA ILE A 124 17.34 -2.89 5.40
C ILE A 124 17.85 -3.75 4.25
#